data_AF-A0ABD5J0E9-F1
#
_entry.id   AF-A0ABD5J0E9-F1
#
_cell.length_a   1.000
_cell.length_b   1.000
_cell.length_c   1.000
_cell.angle_alpha   90.00
_cell.angle_beta   90.00
_cell.angle_gamma   90.00
#
_symmetry.space_group_name_H-M   'P 1'
#
loop_
_entity.id
_entity.type
_entity.pdbx_description
1 polymer ?
#
loop_
_entity_poly.entity_id
_entity_poly.type
_entity_poly.pdbx_seq_one_letter_code
_entity_poly.pdbx_strand_id
1 'polypeptide(L)'
;MDDIDVDAGVLHVRRQLKKVHNRLVFALPKGEKERDVPLLQHLAKRLQAHLDEFPARPVTLPWGNPDEPESDRETEERAPQTHKLVVTAAWGGPVRRDSWNERYWKSALVAAGIIPVHPESHPTAIRRQVLKFVPSREHGFHALRHTFASVMLDARENPEAVSSWLGHADASITLRIYGHMLPAADGRGRDAMDAWFEADS
;
A
#
# COMPACT_ATOMS: atom_id res chain seq x y z
N MET A 1 -17.68 6.45 -0.16
CA MET A 1 -16.58 6.46 0.83
C MET A 1 -15.51 7.34 0.22
N ASP A 2 -14.99 8.33 0.96
CA ASP A 2 -14.28 9.47 0.35
C ASP A 2 -13.01 9.08 -0.43
N ASP A 3 -12.38 7.97 -0.06
CA ASP A 3 -11.12 7.53 -0.69
C ASP A 3 -11.31 6.45 -1.77
N ILE A 4 -12.54 5.96 -2.01
CA ILE A 4 -12.85 4.88 -2.97
C ILE A 4 -13.90 5.35 -3.96
N ASP A 5 -13.50 5.60 -5.21
CA ASP A 5 -14.37 5.97 -6.32
C ASP A 5 -14.50 4.78 -7.29
N VAL A 6 -15.59 4.02 -7.12
CA VAL A 6 -15.86 2.83 -7.92
C VAL A 6 -16.26 3.19 -9.34
N ASP A 7 -16.99 4.30 -9.51
CA ASP A 7 -17.52 4.73 -10.80
C ASP A 7 -16.40 5.29 -11.69
N ALA A 8 -15.49 6.07 -11.12
CA ALA A 8 -14.29 6.52 -11.81
C ALA A 8 -13.21 5.43 -11.94
N GLY A 9 -13.33 4.33 -11.21
CA GLY A 9 -12.32 3.28 -11.16
C GLY A 9 -11.01 3.76 -10.53
N VAL A 10 -11.10 4.57 -9.46
CA VAL A 10 -9.95 5.20 -8.80
C VAL A 10 -9.99 4.97 -7.28
N LEU A 11 -8.81 4.69 -6.72
CA LEU A 11 -8.54 4.73 -5.29
C LEU A 11 -7.70 5.96 -4.97
N HIS A 12 -8.21 6.82 -4.09
CA HIS A 12 -7.52 8.04 -3.68
C HIS A 12 -6.63 7.78 -2.46
N VAL A 13 -5.32 7.91 -2.63
CA VAL A 13 -4.35 7.79 -1.53
C VAL A 13 -4.03 9.18 -0.99
N ARG A 14 -4.88 9.64 -0.07
CA ARG A 14 -4.83 10.99 0.51
C ARG A 14 -4.06 11.07 1.83
N ARG A 15 -3.97 9.96 2.55
CA ARG A 15 -3.41 9.90 3.91
C ARG A 15 -2.83 8.54 4.26
N GLN A 16 -2.02 8.48 5.32
CA GLN A 16 -1.48 7.26 5.89
C GLN A 16 -1.57 7.27 7.42
N LEU A 17 -1.53 6.07 8.01
CA LEU A 17 -1.31 5.90 9.44
C LEU A 17 0.19 5.84 9.72
N LYS A 18 0.69 6.78 10.52
CA LYS A 18 2.10 6.85 10.95
C LYS A 18 2.20 6.60 12.45
N LYS A 19 3.28 5.95 12.88
CA LYS A 19 3.62 5.79 14.30
C LYS A 19 4.62 6.88 14.71
N VAL A 20 4.25 7.72 15.67
CA VAL A 20 5.08 8.81 16.23
C VAL A 20 5.02 8.72 17.75
N HIS A 21 6.16 8.70 18.44
CA HIS A 21 6.23 8.54 19.90
C HIS A 21 5.32 7.42 20.45
N ASN A 22 5.32 6.27 19.77
CA ASN A 22 4.49 5.09 20.06
C ASN A 22 2.95 5.28 19.95
N ARG A 23 2.49 6.42 19.45
CA ARG A 23 1.09 6.75 19.16
C ARG A 23 0.84 6.74 17.65
N LEU A 24 -0.40 6.49 17.25
CA LEU A 24 -0.80 6.56 15.83
C LEU A 24 -1.34 7.94 15.51
N VAL A 25 -0.96 8.45 14.35
CA VAL A 25 -1.43 9.71 13.78
C VAL A 25 -1.86 9.50 12.33
N PHE A 26 -2.76 10.34 11.86
CA PHE A 26 -2.90 10.55 10.41
C PHE A 26 -1.79 11.47 9.93
N ALA A 27 -1.31 11.25 8.71
CA ALA A 27 -0.35 12.12 8.06
C ALA A 27 -0.51 12.01 6.54
N LEU A 28 0.02 12.97 5.79
CA LEU A 28 0.16 12.82 4.35
C LEU A 28 1.01 11.59 4.01
N PRO A 29 0.77 10.94 2.85
CA PRO A 29 1.59 9.84 2.38
C PRO A 29 3.07 10.24 2.24
N LYS A 30 3.95 9.24 2.10
CA LYS A 30 5.39 9.49 1.93
C LYS A 30 5.62 10.47 0.77
N GLY A 31 6.44 11.50 1.02
CA GLY A 31 6.68 12.59 0.06
C GLY A 31 5.67 13.73 0.15
N GLU A 32 4.75 13.68 1.13
CA GLU A 32 3.75 14.72 1.42
C GLU A 32 2.83 15.02 0.23
N LYS A 33 2.57 13.97 -0.56
CA LYS A 33 1.77 14.06 -1.79
C LYS A 33 0.65 13.03 -1.78
N GLU A 34 -0.51 13.50 -2.19
CA GLU A 34 -1.64 12.66 -2.53
C GLU A 34 -1.45 12.07 -3.93
N ARG A 35 -2.11 10.95 -4.19
CA ARG A 35 -2.11 10.33 -5.52
C ARG A 35 -3.33 9.48 -5.72
N ASP A 36 -3.65 9.28 -6.98
CA ASP A 36 -4.73 8.41 -7.43
C ASP A 36 -4.15 7.15 -8.05
N VAL A 37 -4.75 6.01 -7.74
CA VAL A 37 -4.30 4.70 -8.21
C VAL A 37 -5.48 4.00 -8.90
N PRO A 38 -5.28 3.30 -10.03
CA PRO A 38 -6.34 2.55 -10.68
C PRO A 38 -6.98 1.53 -9.73
N LEU A 39 -8.31 1.56 -9.64
CA LEU A 39 -9.10 0.59 -8.90
C LEU A 39 -9.60 -0.50 -9.85
N LEU A 40 -9.01 -1.69 -9.71
CA LEU A 40 -9.43 -2.86 -10.47
C LEU A 40 -10.88 -3.23 -10.12
N GLN A 41 -11.69 -3.55 -11.13
CA GLN A 41 -13.08 -3.98 -10.94
C GLN A 41 -13.21 -5.20 -10.00
N HIS A 42 -12.27 -6.14 -10.09
CA HIS A 42 -12.24 -7.28 -9.18
C HIS A 42 -11.96 -6.85 -7.72
N LEU A 43 -11.08 -5.87 -7.51
CA LEU A 43 -10.80 -5.32 -6.19
C LEU A 43 -12.00 -4.55 -5.64
N ALA A 44 -12.67 -3.74 -6.47
CA ALA A 44 -13.89 -3.04 -6.08
C ALA A 44 -14.97 -4.01 -5.56
N LYS A 45 -15.21 -5.12 -6.28
CA LYS A 45 -16.14 -6.17 -5.83
C LYS A 45 -15.75 -6.79 -4.50
N ARG A 46 -14.46 -7.09 -4.29
CA ARG A 46 -13.96 -7.65 -3.02
C ARG A 46 -14.05 -6.64 -1.87
N LEU A 47 -13.78 -5.37 -2.13
CA LEU A 47 -13.95 -4.29 -1.16
C LEU A 47 -15.40 -4.15 -0.76
N GLN A 48 -16.33 -4.21 -1.71
CA GLN A 48 -17.77 -4.16 -1.41
C GLN A 48 -18.19 -5.33 -0.54
N ALA A 49 -17.87 -6.57 -0.94
CA ALA A 49 -18.19 -7.76 -0.14
C ALA A 49 -17.60 -7.70 1.28
N HIS A 50 -16.36 -7.20 1.40
CA HIS A 50 -15.74 -6.95 2.71
C HIS A 50 -16.50 -5.90 3.51
N LEU A 51 -16.94 -4.80 2.90
CA LEU A 51 -17.67 -3.73 3.59
C LEU A 51 -19.08 -4.16 4.02
N ASP A 52 -19.72 -5.06 3.27
CA ASP A 52 -21.01 -5.63 3.61
C ASP A 52 -20.92 -6.51 4.88
N GLU A 53 -19.85 -7.29 5.01
CA GLU A 53 -19.60 -8.13 6.20
C GLU A 53 -18.96 -7.34 7.37
N PHE A 54 -18.07 -6.40 7.04
CA PHE A 54 -17.29 -5.60 7.98
C PHE A 54 -17.43 -4.10 7.68
N PRO A 55 -18.50 -3.46 8.18
CA PRO A 55 -18.74 -2.04 7.94
C PRO A 55 -17.55 -1.17 8.37
N ALA A 56 -17.20 -0.19 7.52
CA ALA A 56 -16.10 0.73 7.79
C ALA A 56 -16.30 1.50 9.10
N ARG A 57 -15.25 1.62 9.91
CA ARG A 57 -15.34 2.22 11.25
C ARG A 57 -14.71 3.61 11.31
N PRO A 58 -15.39 4.61 11.89
CA PRO A 58 -14.78 5.92 12.11
C PRO A 58 -13.67 5.81 13.16
N VAL A 59 -12.52 6.41 12.87
CA VAL A 59 -11.41 6.53 13.82
C VAL A 59 -10.92 7.96 13.81
N THR A 60 -10.82 8.55 15.00
CA THR A 60 -10.27 9.88 15.22
C THR A 60 -8.82 9.77 15.69
N LEU A 61 -7.89 10.43 15.01
CA LEU A 61 -6.48 10.50 15.40
C LEU A 61 -5.94 11.92 15.18
N PRO A 62 -4.92 12.35 15.95
CA PRO A 62 -4.23 13.61 15.69
C PRO A 62 -3.52 13.59 14.33
N TRP A 63 -3.28 14.77 13.77
CA TRP A 63 -2.56 14.94 12.52
C TRP A 63 -1.07 15.22 12.74
N GLY A 64 -0.19 14.41 12.16
CA GLY A 64 1.26 14.62 12.13
C GLY A 64 1.99 14.32 13.44
N ASN A 65 1.78 15.15 14.47
CA ASN A 65 2.44 15.02 15.77
C ASN A 65 1.37 14.84 16.87
N PRO A 66 1.46 13.79 17.71
CA PRO A 66 0.50 13.56 18.79
C PRO A 66 0.84 14.31 20.10
N ASP A 67 1.96 15.02 20.17
CA ASP A 67 2.37 15.79 21.34
C ASP A 67 1.48 17.03 21.53
N GLU A 68 1.44 17.57 22.75
CA GLU A 68 0.62 18.74 23.07
C GLU A 68 1.10 19.95 22.24
N PRO A 69 0.19 20.66 21.56
CA PRO A 69 0.57 21.82 20.75
C PRO A 69 1.07 22.97 21.63
N GLU A 70 2.13 23.65 21.18
CA GLU A 70 2.73 24.77 21.94
C GLU A 70 2.12 26.13 21.57
N SER A 71 1.23 26.17 20.57
CA SER A 71 0.55 27.39 20.13
C SER A 71 -0.84 27.11 19.54
N ASP A 72 -1.65 28.16 19.41
CA ASP A 72 -2.98 28.08 18.77
C ASP A 72 -2.87 27.59 17.32
N ARG A 73 -1.88 28.08 16.57
CA ARG A 73 -1.60 27.63 15.20
C ARG A 73 -1.31 26.13 15.15
N GLU A 74 -0.48 25.61 16.06
CA GLU A 74 -0.22 24.17 16.12
C GLU A 74 -1.45 23.36 16.50
N THR A 75 -2.33 23.92 17.32
CA THR A 75 -3.60 23.29 17.70
C THR A 75 -4.50 23.10 16.50
N GLU A 76 -4.62 24.13 15.66
CA GLU A 76 -5.41 24.08 14.41
C GLU A 76 -4.79 23.10 13.39
N GLU A 77 -3.48 23.18 13.15
CA GLU A 77 -2.79 22.35 12.17
C GLU A 77 -2.77 20.85 12.53
N ARG A 78 -2.75 20.53 13.83
CA ARG A 78 -2.68 19.16 14.35
C ARG A 78 -4.03 18.64 14.82
N ALA A 79 -5.10 19.41 14.58
CA ALA A 79 -6.45 19.09 15.02
C ALA A 79 -6.83 17.63 14.66
N PRO A 80 -7.36 16.85 15.62
CA PRO A 80 -7.73 15.47 15.34
C PRO A 80 -8.74 15.36 14.20
N GLN A 81 -8.47 14.45 13.28
CA GLN A 81 -9.34 14.19 12.14
C GLN A 81 -9.99 12.82 12.28
N THR A 82 -11.24 12.71 11.81
CA THR A 82 -12.00 11.46 11.84
C THR A 82 -12.15 10.90 10.43
N HIS A 83 -11.66 9.68 10.21
CA HIS A 83 -11.73 9.01 8.91
C HIS A 83 -12.27 7.58 9.06
N LYS A 84 -13.00 7.09 8.06
CA LYS A 84 -13.54 5.73 8.05
C LYS A 84 -12.47 4.74 7.57
N LEU A 85 -12.16 3.73 8.38
CA LEU A 85 -11.24 2.66 8.03
C LEU A 85 -12.01 1.44 7.48
N VAL A 86 -11.66 0.99 6.27
CA VAL A 86 -12.19 -0.27 5.67
C VAL A 86 -11.61 -1.49 6.38
N VAL A 87 -10.30 -1.46 6.64
CA VAL A 87 -9.57 -2.57 7.26
C VAL A 87 -9.22 -2.17 8.68
N THR A 88 -9.85 -2.83 9.64
CA THR A 88 -9.65 -2.59 11.07
C THR A 88 -9.06 -3.81 11.76
N ALA A 89 -8.39 -3.58 12.89
CA ALA A 89 -8.02 -4.65 13.80
C ALA A 89 -9.28 -5.29 14.42
N ALA A 90 -9.15 -6.46 15.05
CA ALA A 90 -10.27 -7.20 15.65
C ALA A 90 -11.10 -6.39 16.68
N TRP A 91 -10.47 -5.41 17.34
CA TRP A 91 -11.13 -4.49 18.29
C TRP A 91 -11.75 -3.26 17.63
N GLY A 92 -11.67 -3.13 16.30
CA GLY A 92 -12.34 -2.10 15.50
C GLY A 92 -11.53 -0.82 15.22
N GLY A 93 -10.31 -0.69 15.74
CA GLY A 93 -9.45 0.45 15.43
C GLY A 93 -8.34 0.15 14.41
N PRO A 94 -7.35 1.05 14.29
CA PRO A 94 -6.30 0.92 13.30
C PRO A 94 -5.48 -0.36 13.41
N VAL A 95 -5.15 -0.95 12.25
CA VAL A 95 -4.21 -2.06 12.17
C VAL A 95 -2.79 -1.54 12.45
N ARG A 96 -2.14 -2.09 13.48
CA ARG A 96 -0.72 -1.81 13.77
C ARG A 96 0.17 -2.62 12.86
N ARG A 97 1.08 -1.97 12.12
CA ARG A 97 2.01 -2.61 11.18
C ARG A 97 2.74 -3.81 11.78
N ASP A 98 3.36 -3.64 12.95
CA ASP A 98 4.21 -4.68 13.55
C ASP A 98 3.36 -5.88 13.98
N SER A 99 2.22 -5.63 14.64
CA SER A 99 1.27 -6.69 15.01
C SER A 99 0.67 -7.39 13.80
N TRP A 100 0.39 -6.66 12.72
CA TRP A 100 -0.11 -7.23 11.48
C TRP A 100 0.90 -8.17 10.84
N ASN A 101 2.13 -7.67 10.70
CA ASN A 101 3.24 -8.38 10.10
C ASN A 101 3.53 -9.69 10.84
N GLU A 102 3.60 -9.64 12.17
CA GLU A 102 3.94 -10.81 12.98
C GLU A 102 2.80 -11.80 13.13
N ARG A 103 1.55 -11.34 13.26
CA ARG A 103 0.43 -12.25 13.59
C ARG A 103 -0.26 -12.82 12.37
N TYR A 104 -0.41 -12.03 11.31
CA TYR A 104 -1.22 -12.40 10.15
C TYR A 104 -0.36 -12.63 8.92
N TRP A 105 0.50 -11.67 8.56
CA TRP A 105 1.30 -11.76 7.33
C TRP A 105 2.26 -12.95 7.36
N LYS A 106 3.14 -13.03 8.37
CA LYS A 106 4.12 -14.12 8.46
C LYS A 106 3.46 -15.49 8.66
N SER A 107 2.37 -15.54 9.43
CA SER A 107 1.57 -16.77 9.56
C SER A 107 1.00 -17.24 8.22
N ALA A 108 0.50 -16.31 7.39
CA ALA A 108 0.03 -16.63 6.05
C ALA A 108 1.16 -17.13 5.14
N LEU A 109 2.36 -16.53 5.23
CA LEU A 109 3.53 -17.00 4.47
C LEU A 109 3.96 -18.41 4.87
N VAL A 110 3.91 -18.75 6.16
CA VAL A 110 4.16 -20.11 6.65
C VAL A 110 3.10 -21.07 6.11
N ALA A 111 1.82 -20.71 6.22
CA ALA A 111 0.72 -21.53 5.72
C ALA A 111 0.82 -21.77 4.20
N ALA A 112 1.34 -20.79 3.46
CA ALA A 112 1.62 -20.89 2.03
C ALA A 112 2.94 -21.62 1.70
N GLY A 113 3.72 -22.04 2.71
CA GLY A 113 5.02 -22.72 2.50
C GLY A 113 6.15 -21.83 2.01
N ILE A 114 6.01 -20.50 2.10
CA ILE A 114 6.99 -19.52 1.58
C ILE A 114 8.14 -19.32 2.57
N ILE A 115 7.85 -19.30 3.88
CA ILE A 115 8.87 -19.16 4.92
C ILE A 115 8.72 -20.26 5.98
N PRO A 116 9.81 -20.70 6.62
CA PRO A 116 9.73 -21.64 7.72
C PRO A 116 9.41 -20.94 9.06
N VAL A 117 8.80 -21.69 9.97
CA VAL A 117 8.72 -21.34 11.39
C VAL A 117 10.13 -21.42 11.99
N HIS A 118 10.46 -20.50 12.90
CA HIS A 118 11.76 -20.55 13.58
C HIS A 118 11.86 -21.81 14.45
N PRO A 119 12.97 -22.59 14.42
CA PRO A 119 13.09 -23.84 15.16
C PRO A 119 12.85 -23.72 16.67
N GLU A 120 13.27 -22.60 17.27
CA GLU A 120 13.04 -22.32 18.70
C GLU A 120 11.61 -21.84 19.04
N SER A 121 10.69 -21.88 18.08
CA SER A 121 9.27 -21.58 18.36
C SER A 121 8.65 -22.73 19.11
N HIS A 122 8.62 -22.63 20.44
CA HIS A 122 7.96 -23.60 21.29
C HIS A 122 6.52 -23.15 21.54
N PRO A 123 5.49 -23.88 21.05
CA PRO A 123 4.12 -23.60 21.42
C PRO A 123 3.93 -23.99 22.90
N THR A 124 3.86 -23.00 23.80
CA THR A 124 3.47 -23.27 25.19
C THR A 124 1.97 -23.03 25.37
N ALA A 125 1.29 -23.98 26.01
CA ALA A 125 -0.17 -24.03 26.14
C ALA A 125 -0.82 -22.85 26.90
N ILE A 126 -0.03 -21.94 27.49
CA ILE A 126 -0.51 -21.00 28.52
C ILE A 126 -0.55 -19.53 28.02
N ARG A 127 -0.03 -19.21 26.84
CA ARG A 127 -0.23 -17.89 26.22
C ARG A 127 -0.42 -18.02 24.72
N ARG A 128 -1.30 -17.20 24.14
CA ARG A 128 -1.39 -16.91 22.68
C ARG A 128 -0.03 -16.39 22.20
N GLN A 129 0.95 -17.26 22.02
CA GLN A 129 2.31 -16.87 21.67
C GLN A 129 2.37 -16.60 20.18
N VAL A 130 2.90 -15.43 19.83
CA VAL A 130 3.23 -15.08 18.44
C VAL A 130 4.35 -16.03 18.03
N LEU A 131 4.14 -16.83 16.98
CA LEU A 131 5.19 -17.69 16.42
C LEU A 131 6.42 -16.84 16.10
N LYS A 132 7.63 -17.37 16.35
CA LYS A 132 8.84 -16.77 15.83
C LYS A 132 9.05 -17.30 14.41
N PHE A 133 9.49 -16.44 13.51
CA PHE A 133 9.69 -16.78 12.10
C PHE A 133 11.13 -16.51 11.73
N VAL A 134 11.67 -17.29 10.80
CA VAL A 134 12.98 -17.04 10.23
C VAL A 134 12.99 -15.66 9.55
N PRO A 135 14.06 -14.85 9.71
CA PRO A 135 14.20 -13.57 9.00
C PRO A 135 14.00 -13.76 7.49
N SER A 136 13.07 -13.02 6.92
CA SER A 136 12.61 -13.15 5.53
C SER A 136 12.22 -11.76 5.01
N ARG A 137 13.22 -10.89 4.85
CA ARG A 137 12.98 -9.47 4.52
C ARG A 137 12.43 -9.32 3.11
N GLU A 138 12.88 -10.18 2.20
CA GLU A 138 12.45 -10.32 0.81
C GLU A 138 10.96 -10.69 0.69
N HIS A 139 10.40 -11.36 1.70
CA HIS A 139 8.98 -11.71 1.75
C HIS A 139 8.15 -10.76 2.63
N GLY A 140 8.68 -9.58 2.96
CA GLY A 140 7.92 -8.55 3.67
C GLY A 140 6.70 -8.09 2.85
N PHE A 141 5.73 -7.44 3.51
CA PHE A 141 4.51 -6.96 2.84
C PHE A 141 4.77 -6.03 1.63
N HIS A 142 5.96 -5.39 1.61
CA HIS A 142 6.40 -4.56 0.48
C HIS A 142 6.62 -5.36 -0.83
N ALA A 143 6.78 -6.68 -0.76
CA ALA A 143 6.87 -7.55 -1.94
C ALA A 143 5.63 -7.45 -2.85
N LEU A 144 4.44 -7.18 -2.27
CA LEU A 144 3.22 -6.97 -3.05
C LEU A 144 3.30 -5.70 -3.92
N ARG A 145 3.96 -4.66 -3.42
CA ARG A 145 4.20 -3.44 -4.19
C ARG A 145 5.18 -3.68 -5.33
N HIS A 146 6.22 -4.49 -5.10
CA HIS A 146 7.12 -4.93 -6.17
C HIS A 146 6.37 -5.73 -7.23
N THR A 147 5.50 -6.66 -6.81
CA THR A 147 4.66 -7.45 -7.73
C THR A 147 3.78 -6.55 -8.60
N PHE A 148 3.10 -5.57 -8.00
CA PHE A 148 2.29 -4.59 -8.74
C PHE A 148 3.12 -3.84 -9.79
N ALA A 149 4.29 -3.33 -9.42
CA ALA A 149 5.17 -2.61 -10.34
C ALA A 149 5.64 -3.50 -11.49
N SER A 150 6.07 -4.73 -11.19
CA SER A 150 6.54 -5.68 -12.19
C SER A 150 5.44 -6.04 -13.20
N VAL A 151 4.23 -6.36 -12.72
CA VAL A 151 3.10 -6.71 -13.60
C VAL A 151 2.73 -5.54 -14.54
N MET A 152 2.68 -4.31 -14.03
CA MET A 152 2.35 -3.14 -14.85
C MET A 152 3.40 -2.86 -15.92
N LEU A 153 4.69 -2.96 -15.57
CA LEU A 153 5.77 -2.69 -16.51
C LEU A 153 5.93 -3.81 -17.55
N ASP A 154 5.72 -5.07 -17.16
CA ASP A 154 5.67 -6.20 -18.10
C ASP A 154 4.53 -6.03 -19.13
N ALA A 155 3.38 -5.50 -18.68
CA ALA A 155 2.27 -5.10 -19.55
C ALA A 155 2.55 -3.84 -20.39
N ARG A 156 3.77 -3.28 -20.33
CA ARG A 156 4.22 -2.09 -21.08
C ARG A 156 3.45 -0.81 -20.73
N GLU A 157 2.93 -0.71 -19.52
CA GLU A 157 2.33 0.51 -18.99
C GLU A 157 3.35 1.65 -18.96
N ASN A 158 2.88 2.91 -19.03
CA ASN A 158 3.76 4.07 -18.95
C ASN A 158 4.54 4.08 -17.61
N PRO A 159 5.89 4.02 -17.62
CA PRO A 159 6.68 4.00 -16.40
C PRO A 159 6.47 5.22 -15.51
N GLU A 160 6.13 6.39 -16.07
CA GLU A 160 5.79 7.59 -15.32
C GLU A 160 4.46 7.43 -14.58
N ALA A 161 3.45 6.82 -15.22
CA ALA A 161 2.17 6.53 -14.59
C ALA A 161 2.36 5.53 -13.43
N VAL A 162 3.08 4.44 -13.67
CA VAL A 162 3.43 3.46 -12.62
C VAL A 162 4.17 4.13 -11.47
N SER A 163 5.14 5.00 -11.78
CA SER A 163 5.87 5.77 -10.77
C SER A 163 4.96 6.67 -9.93
N SER A 164 4.02 7.35 -10.57
CA SER A 164 3.03 8.22 -9.94
C SER A 164 2.13 7.43 -8.99
N TRP A 165 1.58 6.29 -9.44
CA TRP A 165 0.73 5.41 -8.61
C TRP A 165 1.47 4.82 -7.42
N LEU A 166 2.75 4.46 -7.63
CA LEU A 166 3.63 4.04 -6.57
C LEU A 166 3.90 5.21 -5.59
N GLY A 167 3.89 6.46 -6.04
CA GLY A 167 4.23 7.63 -5.22
C GLY A 167 5.73 7.76 -5.05
N HIS A 168 6.49 7.50 -6.12
CA HIS A 168 7.90 7.88 -6.15
C HIS A 168 8.04 9.37 -6.47
N ALA A 169 9.02 10.02 -5.85
CA ALA A 169 9.28 11.43 -6.09
C ALA A 169 9.81 11.70 -7.50
N ASP A 170 10.37 10.68 -8.16
CA ASP A 170 11.01 10.74 -9.47
C ASP A 170 10.82 9.40 -10.21
N ALA A 171 10.47 9.46 -11.49
CA ALA A 171 10.25 8.29 -12.35
C ALA A 171 11.50 7.44 -12.58
N SER A 172 12.69 8.04 -12.53
CA SER A 172 13.98 7.34 -12.59
C SER A 172 14.14 6.32 -11.46
N ILE A 173 13.51 6.52 -10.30
CA ILE A 173 13.49 5.54 -9.21
C ILE A 173 12.81 4.25 -9.69
N THR A 174 11.68 4.38 -10.38
CA THR A 174 10.92 3.26 -10.92
C THR A 174 11.73 2.51 -11.97
N LEU A 175 12.29 3.23 -12.95
CA LEU A 175 13.12 2.62 -14.01
C LEU A 175 14.39 1.97 -13.45
N ARG A 176 15.05 2.58 -12.46
CA ARG A 176 16.23 2.00 -11.82
C ARG A 176 15.92 0.71 -11.08
N ILE A 177 14.77 0.64 -10.40
CA ILE A 177 14.39 -0.54 -9.61
C ILE A 177 13.79 -1.64 -10.49
N TYR A 178 12.95 -1.29 -11.46
CA TYR A 178 12.12 -2.25 -12.19
C TYR A 178 12.36 -2.28 -13.70
N GLY A 179 13.28 -1.48 -14.24
CA GLY A 179 13.50 -1.40 -15.69
C GLY A 179 13.90 -2.75 -16.31
N HIS A 180 14.47 -3.66 -15.54
CA HIS A 180 14.78 -5.03 -15.96
C HIS A 180 13.53 -5.90 -16.21
N MET A 181 12.35 -5.47 -15.78
CA MET A 181 11.06 -6.12 -16.03
C MET A 181 10.37 -5.60 -17.29
N LEU A 182 10.87 -4.53 -17.91
CA LEU A 182 10.32 -4.07 -19.19
C LEU A 182 10.63 -5.12 -20.27
N PRO A 183 9.65 -5.47 -21.12
CA PRO A 183 9.91 -6.38 -22.23
C PRO A 183 11.03 -5.86 -23.13
N ALA A 184 11.81 -6.79 -23.69
CA ALA A 184 12.79 -6.45 -24.70
C ALA A 184 12.12 -5.76 -25.90
N ALA A 185 12.88 -4.94 -26.63
CA ALA A 185 12.41 -4.33 -27.85
C ALA A 185 11.94 -5.40 -28.85
N ASP A 186 10.70 -5.29 -29.32
CA ASP A 186 10.01 -6.32 -30.11
C ASP A 186 9.59 -5.84 -31.50
N GLY A 187 10.06 -4.67 -31.94
CA GLY A 187 9.72 -4.08 -33.24
C GLY A 187 8.65 -2.99 -33.20
N ARG A 188 7.84 -2.88 -32.12
CA ARG A 188 6.76 -1.89 -32.02
C ARG A 188 7.17 -0.44 -32.30
N GLY A 189 8.40 -0.08 -31.94
CA GLY A 189 8.93 1.27 -32.16
C GLY A 189 9.27 1.52 -33.62
N ARG A 190 9.67 0.49 -34.36
CA ARG A 190 9.87 0.56 -35.82
C ARG A 190 8.52 0.69 -36.51
N ASP A 191 7.58 -0.19 -36.18
CA ASP A 191 6.24 -0.19 -36.79
C ASP A 191 5.51 1.15 -36.60
N ALA A 192 5.68 1.78 -35.42
CA ALA A 192 5.13 3.11 -35.15
C ALA A 192 5.75 4.21 -36.02
N MET A 193 7.06 4.14 -36.29
CA MET A 193 7.73 5.10 -37.18
C MET A 193 7.32 4.88 -38.64
N ASP A 194 7.24 3.62 -39.09
CA ASP A 194 6.80 3.28 -40.45
C ASP A 194 5.38 3.81 -40.70
N ALA A 195 4.45 3.57 -39.76
CA ALA A 195 3.08 4.07 -39.85
C ALA A 195 3.01 5.62 -39.86
N TRP A 196 3.91 6.31 -39.16
CA TRP A 196 3.95 7.77 -39.15
C TRP A 196 4.38 8.33 -40.51
N PHE A 197 5.37 7.73 -41.17
CA PHE A 197 5.80 8.15 -42.52
C PHE A 197 4.75 7.84 -43.60
N GLU A 198 4.02 6.73 -43.47
CA GLU A 198 2.93 6.40 -44.39
C GLU A 198 1.72 7.34 -44.26
N ALA A 199 1.46 7.90 -43.07
CA ALA A 199 0.35 8.82 -42.83
C ALA A 199 0.56 10.23 -43.45
N ASP A 200 1.81 10.61 -43.72
CA ASP A 200 2.20 11.89 -44.34
C ASP A 200 2.35 11.82 -45.87
N SER A 201 2.11 10.65 -46.49
CA SER A 201 2.23 10.38 -47.93
C SER A 201 0.88 10.28 -48.64
#